data_AF-A0AAU5KKP1-F1
#
_entry.id   AF-A0AAU5KKP1-F1
#
_cell.length_a   1.000
_cell.length_b   1.000
_cell.length_c   1.000
_cell.angle_alpha   90.00
_cell.angle_beta   90.00
_cell.angle_gamma   90.00
#
_symmetry.space_group_name_H-M   'P 1'
#
loop_
_entity.id
_entity.type
_entity.pdbx_description
1 polymer ?
#
loop_
_entity_poly.entity_id
_entity_poly.type
_entity_poly.pdbx_seq_one_letter_code
_entity_poly.pdbx_strand_id
1 'polypeptide(L)'
;MTDASGSDGGSASSAITLDQLKNAKPALWSTAANDWAAMAKHCWDASVELRHQATQRIAPVWSSTAGNLAQAKMSAQADALESAYDEMRGVVAVLDGAAEAFEVAQRSLGSALSYADQNGMTVAADGTVTSTALTMPHAHNLLDPSDVQQIDQQVDQTSWLIQQALTDARKADATAAAALTRLAGQVNVTDPSTALDNVQKDAAPLEVSLIAGTVPPAGTDPTLVAAWWNGLTPDQQQQLQLAVPASLAHLDGIPTSVQQQLIGTDGKFDRSKFIQWAMDNWDNTDLDTFDNNCTNFTSDALHAAGLAYKNDGDGSFGDNNWFKGAQVGSWGGPVTNWIDAHDHSHSRSWALAGGLHDFLLNNGSTTVPLSQARPGDIIFLQQAGPGPNAAVGDIHHACIITSITPDGDIHYTQHTNSYLNASLNTRLPSELQEEGQQNVVVVRVQPNW
;
A
#
# COMPACT_ATOMS: atom_id res chain seq x y z
N MET A 1 -43.44 -38.82 -12.25
CA MET A 1 -43.12 -37.79 -13.25
C MET A 1 -43.25 -36.46 -12.52
N THR A 2 -42.22 -35.70 -12.21
CA THR A 2 -40.82 -35.71 -12.64
C THR A 2 -40.04 -35.06 -11.50
N ASP A 3 -38.99 -35.75 -11.09
CA ASP A 3 -37.93 -35.27 -10.21
C ASP A 3 -37.13 -34.21 -10.97
N ALA A 4 -36.89 -33.05 -10.35
CA ALA A 4 -36.04 -32.00 -10.90
C ALA A 4 -34.90 -31.75 -9.90
N SER A 5 -33.86 -32.55 -10.07
CA SER A 5 -32.55 -32.36 -9.47
C SER A 5 -31.96 -31.04 -9.96
N GLY A 6 -31.94 -30.03 -9.09
CA GLY A 6 -31.10 -28.85 -9.25
C GLY A 6 -29.64 -29.27 -9.11
N SER A 7 -28.92 -29.29 -10.22
CA SER A 7 -27.47 -29.37 -10.22
C SER A 7 -26.93 -27.98 -9.89
N ASP A 8 -26.48 -27.80 -8.66
CA ASP A 8 -25.56 -26.73 -8.27
C ASP A 8 -24.26 -26.88 -9.09
N GLY A 9 -24.21 -26.15 -10.21
CA GLY A 9 -22.99 -25.90 -10.96
C GLY A 9 -22.18 -24.82 -10.25
N GLY A 10 -21.53 -25.19 -9.15
CA GLY A 10 -20.42 -24.40 -8.63
C GLY A 10 -19.37 -24.28 -9.73
N SER A 11 -19.29 -23.11 -10.35
CA SER A 11 -18.27 -22.76 -11.33
C SER A 11 -16.90 -22.92 -10.68
N ALA A 12 -16.23 -24.03 -10.96
CA ALA A 12 -14.79 -24.12 -10.80
C ALA A 12 -14.22 -22.98 -11.65
N SER A 13 -13.63 -21.97 -11.01
CA SER A 13 -12.84 -20.91 -11.66
C SER A 13 -11.97 -21.58 -12.73
N SER A 14 -12.32 -21.36 -14.00
CA SER A 14 -11.59 -21.92 -15.13
C SER A 14 -10.16 -21.36 -15.06
N ALA A 15 -9.16 -22.23 -15.09
CA ALA A 15 -7.76 -21.80 -15.08
C ALA A 15 -7.51 -20.82 -16.24
N ILE A 16 -6.84 -19.70 -15.96
CA ILE A 16 -6.42 -18.75 -17.01
C ILE A 16 -5.45 -19.49 -17.93
N THR A 17 -5.78 -19.54 -19.22
CA THR A 17 -4.92 -20.14 -20.24
C THR A 17 -3.85 -19.17 -20.71
N LEU A 18 -2.80 -19.71 -21.32
CA LEU A 18 -1.73 -18.95 -21.94
C LEU A 18 -2.27 -17.95 -22.99
N ASP A 19 -3.26 -18.34 -23.79
CA ASP A 19 -3.89 -17.43 -24.75
C ASP A 19 -4.77 -16.37 -24.09
N GLN A 20 -5.44 -16.70 -22.99
CA GLN A 20 -6.23 -15.71 -22.24
C GLN A 20 -5.33 -14.63 -21.64
N LEU A 21 -4.23 -15.02 -20.99
CA LEU A 21 -3.28 -14.04 -20.44
C LEU A 21 -2.65 -13.20 -21.54
N LYS A 22 -2.19 -13.80 -22.65
CA LYS A 22 -1.62 -13.04 -23.79
C LYS A 22 -2.56 -12.00 -24.37
N ASN A 23 -3.84 -12.31 -24.45
CA ASN A 23 -4.83 -11.47 -25.13
C ASN A 23 -5.62 -10.58 -24.15
N ALA A 24 -5.35 -10.65 -22.85
CA ALA A 24 -5.92 -9.74 -21.86
C ALA A 24 -5.55 -8.28 -22.20
N LYS A 25 -6.43 -7.34 -21.83
CA LYS A 25 -6.29 -5.91 -22.16
C LYS A 25 -6.35 -5.06 -20.89
N PRO A 26 -5.35 -5.16 -20.00
CA PRO A 26 -5.33 -4.44 -18.72
C PRO A 26 -5.46 -2.92 -18.89
N ALA A 27 -4.95 -2.36 -20.00
CA ALA A 27 -5.15 -0.95 -20.34
C ALA A 27 -6.63 -0.50 -20.40
N LEU A 28 -7.58 -1.40 -20.72
CA LEU A 28 -9.01 -1.08 -20.67
C LEU A 28 -9.52 -0.95 -19.23
N TRP A 29 -8.94 -1.69 -18.29
CA TRP A 29 -9.29 -1.59 -16.87
C TRP A 29 -8.75 -0.31 -16.26
N SER A 30 -7.50 0.07 -16.56
CA SER A 30 -6.96 1.38 -16.13
C SER A 30 -7.72 2.54 -16.79
N THR A 31 -8.14 2.41 -18.05
CA THR A 31 -9.04 3.41 -18.67
C THR A 31 -10.36 3.52 -17.90
N ALA A 32 -10.97 2.38 -17.54
CA ALA A 32 -12.18 2.38 -16.74
C ALA A 32 -11.95 2.99 -15.34
N ALA A 33 -10.81 2.71 -14.70
CA ALA A 33 -10.43 3.30 -13.42
C ALA A 33 -10.37 4.83 -13.51
N ASN A 34 -9.76 5.37 -14.57
CA ASN A 34 -9.75 6.82 -14.83
C ASN A 34 -11.17 7.41 -14.99
N ASP A 35 -12.06 6.71 -15.70
CA ASP A 35 -13.46 7.14 -15.85
C ASP A 35 -14.21 7.12 -14.50
N TRP A 36 -13.99 6.09 -13.67
CA TRP A 36 -14.53 6.02 -12.30
C TRP A 36 -13.98 7.13 -11.40
N ALA A 37 -12.68 7.44 -11.49
CA ALA A 37 -12.06 8.53 -10.74
C ALA A 37 -12.66 9.90 -11.14
N ALA A 38 -12.91 10.12 -12.43
CA ALA A 38 -13.57 11.32 -12.91
C ALA A 38 -15.02 11.43 -12.38
N MET A 39 -15.76 10.31 -12.37
CA MET A 39 -17.11 10.27 -11.81
C MET A 39 -17.12 10.51 -10.30
N ALA A 40 -16.19 9.89 -9.56
CA ALA A 40 -16.01 10.13 -8.13
C ALA A 40 -15.81 11.64 -7.89
N LYS A 41 -14.90 12.27 -8.64
CA LYS A 41 -14.66 13.71 -8.52
C LYS A 41 -15.95 14.53 -8.72
N HIS A 42 -16.78 14.17 -9.69
CA HIS A 42 -18.06 14.85 -9.88
C HIS A 42 -19.02 14.70 -8.69
N CYS A 43 -19.07 13.51 -8.07
CA CYS A 43 -19.85 13.27 -6.85
C CYS A 43 -19.34 14.14 -5.69
N TRP A 44 -18.03 14.24 -5.51
CA TRP A 44 -17.42 15.11 -4.50
C TRP A 44 -17.71 16.60 -4.75
N ASP A 45 -17.51 17.11 -5.97
CA ASP A 45 -17.77 18.52 -6.28
C ASP A 45 -19.26 18.86 -6.04
N ALA A 46 -20.17 17.92 -6.34
CA ALA A 46 -21.60 18.07 -6.08
C ALA A 46 -21.96 18.02 -4.59
N SER A 47 -21.30 17.17 -3.79
CA SER A 47 -21.52 17.11 -2.34
C SER A 47 -21.11 18.42 -1.66
N VAL A 48 -19.93 18.94 -2.01
CA VAL A 48 -19.41 20.23 -1.52
C VAL A 48 -20.38 21.36 -1.85
N GLU A 49 -20.85 21.44 -3.09
CA GLU A 49 -21.80 22.48 -3.49
C GLU A 49 -23.14 22.35 -2.76
N LEU A 50 -23.68 21.13 -2.59
CA LEU A 50 -24.93 20.93 -1.84
C LEU A 50 -24.78 21.33 -0.37
N ARG A 51 -23.68 20.98 0.29
CA ARG A 51 -23.40 21.42 1.67
C ARG A 51 -23.31 22.94 1.74
N HIS A 52 -22.60 23.56 0.81
CA HIS A 52 -22.48 25.01 0.74
C HIS A 52 -23.84 25.71 0.54
N GLN A 53 -24.68 25.20 -0.36
CA GLN A 53 -26.04 25.71 -0.58
C GLN A 53 -26.92 25.57 0.68
N ALA A 54 -26.89 24.40 1.32
CA ALA A 54 -27.67 24.15 2.53
C ALA A 54 -27.27 25.11 3.68
N THR A 55 -25.97 25.23 3.94
CA THR A 55 -25.44 25.94 5.11
C THR A 55 -25.31 27.46 4.91
N GLN A 56 -24.84 27.92 3.75
CA GLN A 56 -24.53 29.34 3.54
C GLN A 56 -25.66 30.11 2.86
N ARG A 57 -26.54 29.44 2.09
CA ARG A 57 -27.58 30.13 1.32
C ARG A 57 -28.97 29.95 1.90
N ILE A 58 -29.33 28.73 2.30
CA ILE A 58 -30.69 28.41 2.74
C ILE A 58 -30.86 28.64 4.24
N ALA A 59 -29.96 28.09 5.06
CA ALA A 59 -30.06 28.19 6.52
C ALA A 59 -30.25 29.62 7.05
N PRO A 60 -29.53 30.64 6.55
CA PRO A 60 -29.65 32.00 7.08
C PRO A 60 -30.99 32.70 6.75
N VAL A 61 -31.71 32.26 5.71
CA VAL A 61 -32.87 32.97 5.16
C VAL A 61 -34.19 32.19 5.25
N TRP A 62 -34.14 30.88 5.53
CA TRP A 62 -35.32 30.02 5.62
C TRP A 62 -35.31 29.11 6.84
N SER A 63 -35.50 29.68 8.03
CA SER A 63 -35.44 29.01 9.34
C SER A 63 -36.76 28.37 9.81
N SER A 64 -37.76 28.27 8.92
CA SER A 64 -39.02 27.59 9.24
C SER A 64 -38.82 26.07 9.38
N THR A 65 -39.79 25.35 9.96
CA THR A 65 -39.77 23.88 10.00
C THR A 65 -39.55 23.26 8.61
N ALA A 66 -40.19 23.80 7.58
CA ALA A 66 -40.01 23.34 6.20
C ALA A 66 -38.59 23.61 5.69
N GLY A 67 -38.01 24.77 6.03
CA GLY A 67 -36.65 25.13 5.66
C GLY A 67 -35.60 24.27 6.36
N ASN A 68 -35.81 23.94 7.64
CA ASN A 68 -34.93 22.99 8.37
C ASN A 68 -35.01 21.59 7.77
N LEU A 69 -36.20 21.12 7.38
CA LEU A 69 -36.36 19.84 6.67
C LEU A 69 -35.68 19.85 5.29
N ALA A 70 -35.75 20.97 4.56
CA ALA A 70 -35.05 21.12 3.28
C ALA A 70 -33.53 21.07 3.46
N GLN A 71 -32.99 21.76 4.46
CA GLN A 71 -31.56 21.70 4.81
C GLN A 71 -31.12 20.28 5.15
N ALA A 72 -31.86 19.59 6.03
CA ALA A 72 -31.54 18.21 6.41
C ALA A 72 -31.54 17.26 5.22
N LYS A 73 -32.48 17.41 4.28
CA LYS A 73 -32.50 16.62 3.04
C LYS A 73 -31.33 16.90 2.12
N MET A 74 -30.88 18.16 2.03
CA MET A 74 -29.71 18.51 1.23
C MET A 74 -28.42 17.97 1.84
N SER A 75 -28.27 18.04 3.17
CA SER A 75 -27.16 17.41 3.88
C SER A 75 -27.13 15.90 3.64
N ALA A 76 -28.25 15.21 3.80
CA ALA A 76 -28.32 13.77 3.53
C ALA A 76 -28.01 13.39 2.08
N GLN A 77 -28.31 14.26 1.11
CA GLN A 77 -27.90 14.06 -0.29
C GLN A 77 -26.40 14.31 -0.50
N ALA A 78 -25.82 15.30 0.18
CA ALA A 78 -24.38 15.50 0.16
C ALA A 78 -23.64 14.29 0.77
N ASP A 79 -24.13 13.78 1.90
CA ASP A 79 -23.60 12.57 2.55
C ASP A 79 -23.62 11.35 1.61
N ALA A 80 -24.73 11.16 0.88
CA ALA A 80 -24.85 10.07 -0.10
C ALA A 80 -23.88 10.24 -1.30
N LEU A 81 -23.67 11.47 -1.78
CA LEU A 81 -22.71 11.74 -2.86
C LEU A 81 -21.26 11.57 -2.40
N GLU A 82 -20.95 11.91 -1.16
CA GLU A 82 -19.65 11.67 -0.56
C GLU A 82 -19.38 10.16 -0.39
N SER A 83 -20.36 9.41 0.11
CA SER A 83 -20.29 7.95 0.17
C SER A 83 -20.05 7.34 -1.21
N ALA A 84 -20.75 7.85 -2.24
CA ALA A 84 -20.54 7.42 -3.62
C ALA A 84 -19.13 7.79 -4.14
N TYR A 85 -18.56 8.94 -3.76
CA TYR A 85 -17.17 9.28 -4.08
C TYR A 85 -16.22 8.21 -3.54
N ASP A 86 -16.34 7.84 -2.28
CA ASP A 86 -15.46 6.86 -1.64
C ASP A 86 -15.60 5.48 -2.29
N GLU A 87 -16.83 4.98 -2.46
CA GLU A 87 -17.08 3.68 -3.09
C GLU A 87 -16.51 3.60 -4.50
N MET A 88 -16.64 4.69 -5.29
CA MET A 88 -16.04 4.78 -6.62
C MET A 88 -14.51 4.76 -6.56
N ARG A 89 -13.88 5.43 -5.57
CA ARG A 89 -12.44 5.32 -5.33
C ARG A 89 -12.02 3.89 -4.97
N GLY A 90 -12.87 3.15 -4.25
CA GLY A 90 -12.67 1.71 -4.04
C GLY A 90 -12.65 0.91 -5.35
N VAL A 91 -13.53 1.24 -6.31
CA VAL A 91 -13.51 0.60 -7.64
C VAL A 91 -12.23 0.95 -8.41
N VAL A 92 -11.76 2.20 -8.33
CA VAL A 92 -10.49 2.63 -8.93
C VAL A 92 -9.34 1.76 -8.43
N ALA A 93 -9.17 1.66 -7.10
CA ALA A 93 -8.10 0.90 -6.47
C ALA A 93 -8.06 -0.58 -6.93
N VAL A 94 -9.24 -1.21 -7.06
CA VAL A 94 -9.33 -2.60 -7.54
C VAL A 94 -8.97 -2.73 -9.02
N LEU A 95 -9.43 -1.80 -9.86
CA LEU A 95 -9.18 -1.85 -11.30
C LEU A 95 -7.72 -1.55 -11.65
N ASP A 96 -7.11 -0.54 -11.03
CA ASP A 96 -5.70 -0.19 -11.26
C ASP A 96 -4.76 -1.26 -10.70
N GLY A 97 -5.01 -1.77 -9.49
CA GLY A 97 -4.26 -2.90 -8.94
C GLY A 97 -4.34 -4.16 -9.81
N ALA A 98 -5.52 -4.46 -10.37
CA ALA A 98 -5.69 -5.59 -11.29
C ALA A 98 -5.00 -5.35 -12.64
N ALA A 99 -5.06 -4.12 -13.17
CA ALA A 99 -4.39 -3.75 -14.41
C ALA A 99 -2.86 -3.95 -14.27
N GLU A 100 -2.26 -3.39 -13.22
CA GLU A 100 -0.83 -3.53 -12.96
C GLU A 100 -0.42 -4.99 -12.80
N ALA A 101 -1.16 -5.76 -11.99
CA ALA A 101 -0.86 -7.17 -11.76
C ALA A 101 -0.87 -7.98 -13.07
N PHE A 102 -1.83 -7.70 -13.96
CA PHE A 102 -1.90 -8.34 -15.27
C PHE A 102 -0.80 -7.87 -16.23
N GLU A 103 -0.41 -6.59 -16.20
CA GLU A 103 0.68 -6.09 -17.04
C GLU A 103 2.03 -6.71 -16.67
N VAL A 104 2.31 -6.87 -15.37
CA VAL A 104 3.48 -7.60 -14.88
C VAL A 104 3.42 -9.06 -15.32
N ALA A 105 2.29 -9.75 -15.08
CA ALA A 105 2.14 -11.15 -15.48
C ALA A 105 2.28 -11.37 -17.01
N GLN A 106 1.68 -10.50 -17.83
CA GLN A 106 1.81 -10.53 -19.28
C GLN A 106 3.26 -10.32 -19.72
N ARG A 107 3.98 -9.40 -19.07
CA ARG A 107 5.38 -9.15 -19.39
C ARG A 107 6.25 -10.35 -19.02
N SER A 108 6.09 -10.90 -17.83
CA SER A 108 6.82 -12.09 -17.40
C SER A 108 6.56 -13.27 -18.34
N LEU A 109 5.30 -13.51 -18.72
CA LEU A 109 4.95 -14.52 -19.73
C LEU A 109 5.62 -14.26 -21.08
N GLY A 110 5.54 -13.02 -21.59
CA GLY A 110 6.14 -12.65 -22.88
C GLY A 110 7.65 -12.82 -22.90
N SER A 111 8.33 -12.48 -21.79
CA SER A 111 9.77 -12.68 -21.64
C SER A 111 10.14 -14.17 -21.61
N ALA A 112 9.41 -14.98 -20.84
CA ALA A 112 9.62 -16.43 -20.76
C ALA A 112 9.41 -17.12 -22.12
N LEU A 113 8.38 -16.72 -22.89
CA LEU A 113 8.12 -17.26 -24.22
C LEU A 113 9.19 -16.86 -25.24
N SER A 114 9.69 -15.63 -25.17
CA SER A 114 10.79 -15.18 -26.01
C SER A 114 12.07 -15.95 -25.70
N TYR A 115 12.35 -16.21 -24.42
CA TYR A 115 13.45 -17.05 -23.99
C TYR A 115 13.29 -18.50 -24.47
N ALA A 116 12.08 -19.06 -24.40
CA ALA A 116 11.76 -20.38 -24.90
C ALA A 116 12.11 -20.53 -26.39
N ASP A 117 11.61 -19.60 -27.21
CA ASP A 117 11.82 -19.57 -28.66
C ASP A 117 13.31 -19.46 -29.02
N GLN A 118 14.03 -18.54 -28.37
CA GLN A 118 15.46 -18.33 -28.60
C GLN A 118 16.34 -19.55 -28.26
N ASN A 119 15.87 -20.44 -27.39
CA ASN A 119 16.59 -21.64 -26.97
C ASN A 119 15.99 -22.94 -27.56
N GLY A 120 15.18 -22.85 -28.62
CA GLY A 120 14.65 -24.02 -29.34
C GLY A 120 13.65 -24.85 -28.53
N MET A 121 13.02 -24.24 -27.53
CA MET A 121 11.95 -24.84 -26.74
C MET A 121 10.59 -24.56 -27.38
N THR A 122 9.65 -25.50 -27.19
CA THR A 122 8.26 -25.36 -27.58
C THR A 122 7.38 -25.33 -26.34
N VAL A 123 6.41 -24.42 -26.34
CA VAL A 123 5.45 -24.25 -25.24
C VAL A 123 4.06 -24.67 -25.72
N ALA A 124 3.45 -25.63 -25.04
CA ALA A 124 2.10 -26.08 -25.31
C ALA A 124 1.05 -25.10 -24.73
N ALA A 125 -0.21 -25.27 -25.13
CA ALA A 125 -1.31 -24.39 -24.71
C ALA A 125 -1.57 -24.41 -23.19
N ASP A 126 -1.20 -25.49 -22.52
CA ASP A 126 -1.29 -25.66 -21.07
C ASP A 126 -0.07 -25.12 -20.31
N GLY A 127 0.89 -24.51 -21.01
CA GLY A 127 2.13 -23.97 -20.44
C GLY A 127 3.28 -24.97 -20.39
N THR A 128 3.07 -26.23 -20.77
CA THR A 128 4.14 -27.25 -20.74
C THR A 128 5.27 -26.88 -21.70
N VAL A 129 6.50 -26.84 -21.18
CA VAL A 129 7.71 -26.54 -21.96
C VAL A 129 8.43 -27.83 -22.34
N THR A 130 8.82 -27.94 -23.60
CA THR A 130 9.62 -29.07 -24.10
C THR A 130 10.79 -28.56 -24.92
N SER A 131 11.94 -29.23 -24.86
CA SER A 131 13.05 -28.94 -25.76
C SER A 131 13.05 -29.90 -26.95
N THR A 132 13.15 -29.35 -28.16
CA THR A 132 13.28 -30.15 -29.39
C THR A 132 14.56 -30.98 -29.41
N ALA A 133 15.64 -30.47 -28.80
CA ALA A 133 16.92 -31.17 -28.68
C ALA A 133 16.83 -32.40 -27.76
N LEU A 134 16.02 -32.33 -26.70
CA LEU A 134 15.83 -33.43 -25.74
C LEU A 134 14.82 -34.47 -26.22
N THR A 135 13.79 -34.04 -26.95
CA THR A 135 12.69 -34.91 -27.38
C THR A 135 12.99 -35.70 -28.67
N MET A 136 13.96 -35.26 -29.47
CA MET A 136 14.36 -35.93 -30.71
C MET A 136 15.51 -36.91 -30.47
N PRO A 137 15.31 -38.25 -30.63
CA PRO A 137 16.33 -39.25 -30.26
C PRO A 137 17.69 -39.07 -30.95
N HIS A 138 17.69 -38.66 -32.22
CA HIS A 138 18.94 -38.42 -32.97
C HIS A 138 19.69 -37.17 -32.48
N ALA A 139 18.97 -36.12 -32.06
CA ALA A 139 19.59 -34.91 -31.52
C ALA A 139 20.11 -35.15 -30.11
N HIS A 140 19.30 -35.81 -29.26
CA HIS A 140 19.66 -36.13 -27.88
C HIS A 140 20.91 -37.02 -27.78
N ASN A 141 21.05 -38.04 -28.64
CA ASN A 141 22.22 -38.92 -28.64
C ASN A 141 23.53 -38.26 -29.08
N LEU A 142 23.49 -37.01 -29.56
CA LEU A 142 24.65 -36.22 -29.96
C LEU A 142 25.08 -35.20 -28.88
N LEU A 143 24.31 -35.07 -27.79
CA LEU A 143 24.59 -34.12 -26.72
C LEU A 143 25.52 -34.75 -25.68
N ASP A 144 26.45 -33.94 -25.17
CA ASP A 144 27.20 -34.31 -23.98
C ASP A 144 26.30 -34.23 -22.73
N PRO A 145 26.56 -35.01 -21.67
CA PRO A 145 25.72 -34.99 -20.46
C PRO A 145 25.57 -33.61 -19.80
N SER A 146 26.60 -32.75 -19.91
CA SER A 146 26.54 -31.37 -19.42
C SER A 146 25.55 -30.51 -20.21
N ASP A 147 25.45 -30.74 -21.51
CA ASP A 147 24.54 -29.97 -22.39
C ASP A 147 23.09 -30.39 -22.12
N VAL A 148 22.86 -31.69 -21.92
CA VAL A 148 21.55 -32.21 -21.50
C VAL A 148 21.11 -31.54 -20.19
N GLN A 149 21.99 -31.54 -19.18
CA GLN A 149 21.70 -30.92 -17.89
C GLN A 149 21.42 -29.41 -18.01
N GLN A 150 22.16 -28.70 -18.86
CA GLN A 150 21.92 -27.28 -19.10
C GLN A 150 20.56 -27.04 -19.75
N ILE A 151 20.20 -27.82 -20.77
CA ILE A 151 18.91 -27.68 -21.46
C ILE A 151 17.75 -28.02 -20.51
N ASP A 152 17.89 -29.06 -19.68
CA ASP A 152 16.90 -29.41 -18.65
C ASP A 152 16.67 -28.23 -17.68
N GLN A 153 17.75 -27.61 -17.20
CA GLN A 153 17.65 -26.43 -16.33
C GLN A 153 16.93 -25.25 -17.02
N GLN A 154 17.19 -25.04 -18.31
CA GLN A 154 16.51 -24.00 -19.09
C GLN A 154 15.02 -24.29 -19.26
N VAL A 155 14.65 -25.56 -19.51
CA VAL A 155 13.26 -26.00 -19.61
C VAL A 155 12.54 -25.78 -18.27
N ASP A 156 13.14 -26.20 -17.17
CA ASP A 156 12.58 -26.06 -15.82
C ASP A 156 12.38 -24.59 -15.44
N GLN A 157 13.39 -23.75 -15.67
CA GLN A 157 13.30 -22.30 -15.43
C GLN A 157 12.19 -21.66 -16.25
N THR A 158 12.11 -21.99 -17.54
CA THR A 158 11.08 -21.44 -18.45
C THR A 158 9.68 -21.89 -18.03
N SER A 159 9.54 -23.17 -17.68
CA SER A 159 8.29 -23.73 -17.18
C SER A 159 7.86 -23.02 -15.90
N TRP A 160 8.77 -22.80 -14.95
CA TRP A 160 8.45 -22.07 -13.73
C TRP A 160 7.97 -20.64 -14.00
N LEU A 161 8.66 -19.89 -14.86
CA LEU A 161 8.28 -18.50 -15.19
C LEU A 161 6.90 -18.41 -15.83
N ILE A 162 6.56 -19.34 -16.73
CA ILE A 162 5.23 -19.41 -17.37
C ILE A 162 4.16 -19.74 -16.32
N GLN A 163 4.39 -20.75 -15.49
CA GLN A 163 3.43 -21.15 -14.46
C GLN A 163 3.23 -20.08 -13.39
N GLN A 164 4.29 -19.35 -13.03
CA GLN A 164 4.23 -18.22 -12.12
C GLN A 164 3.34 -17.11 -12.72
N ALA A 165 3.60 -16.68 -13.95
CA ALA A 165 2.79 -15.65 -14.61
C ALA A 165 1.30 -16.03 -14.72
N LEU A 166 0.98 -17.29 -15.04
CA LEU A 166 -0.40 -17.78 -15.08
C LEU A 166 -1.04 -17.82 -13.69
N THR A 167 -0.27 -18.19 -12.67
CA THR A 167 -0.73 -18.22 -11.27
C THR A 167 -1.02 -16.81 -10.77
N ASP A 168 -0.15 -15.86 -11.06
CA ASP A 168 -0.28 -14.46 -10.63
C ASP A 168 -1.51 -13.82 -11.28
N ALA A 169 -1.68 -13.99 -12.60
CA ALA A 169 -2.88 -13.52 -13.30
C ALA A 169 -4.17 -14.16 -12.74
N ARG A 170 -4.15 -15.46 -12.42
CA ARG A 170 -5.31 -16.16 -11.85
C ARG A 170 -5.67 -15.63 -10.47
N LYS A 171 -4.68 -15.40 -9.62
CA LYS A 171 -4.89 -14.82 -8.29
C LYS A 171 -5.43 -13.39 -8.40
N ALA A 172 -4.85 -12.58 -9.27
CA ALA A 172 -5.29 -11.21 -9.51
C ALA A 172 -6.75 -11.17 -9.99
N ASP A 173 -7.11 -12.00 -10.99
CA ASP A 173 -8.48 -12.11 -11.50
C ASP A 173 -9.48 -12.48 -10.42
N ALA A 174 -9.23 -13.57 -9.69
CA ALA A 174 -10.13 -14.05 -8.65
C ALA A 174 -10.30 -13.02 -7.53
N THR A 175 -9.20 -12.38 -7.12
CA THR A 175 -9.18 -11.37 -6.07
C THR A 175 -9.92 -10.11 -6.49
N ALA A 176 -9.65 -9.59 -7.68
CA ALA A 176 -10.31 -8.41 -8.22
C ALA A 176 -11.80 -8.65 -8.45
N ALA A 177 -12.18 -9.79 -9.03
CA ALA A 177 -13.58 -10.15 -9.25
C ALA A 177 -14.37 -10.24 -7.94
N ALA A 178 -13.79 -10.84 -6.90
CA ALA A 178 -14.39 -10.91 -5.57
C ALA A 178 -14.57 -9.51 -4.95
N ALA A 179 -13.56 -8.64 -5.08
CA ALA A 179 -13.61 -7.28 -4.56
C ALA A 179 -14.64 -6.41 -5.29
N LEU A 180 -14.69 -6.47 -6.62
CA LEU A 180 -15.71 -5.77 -7.41
C LEU A 180 -17.12 -6.27 -7.08
N THR A 181 -17.31 -7.58 -6.85
CA THR A 181 -18.60 -8.14 -6.43
C THR A 181 -19.03 -7.60 -5.07
N ARG A 182 -18.08 -7.48 -4.12
CA ARG A 182 -18.33 -6.91 -2.80
C ARG A 182 -18.71 -5.43 -2.89
N LEU A 183 -17.93 -4.62 -3.62
CA LEU A 183 -18.21 -3.20 -3.85
C LEU A 183 -19.58 -2.98 -4.53
N ALA A 184 -19.93 -3.82 -5.52
CA ALA A 184 -21.24 -3.78 -6.15
C ALA A 184 -22.40 -4.08 -5.17
N GLY A 185 -22.14 -4.81 -4.09
CA GLY A 185 -23.09 -5.04 -3.00
C GLY A 185 -23.21 -3.88 -2.00
N GLN A 186 -22.28 -2.93 -2.02
CA GLN A 186 -22.20 -1.80 -1.07
C GLN A 186 -22.90 -0.53 -1.54
N VAL A 187 -23.41 -0.47 -2.78
CA VAL A 187 -23.98 0.72 -3.48
C VAL A 187 -25.13 1.49 -2.81
N ASN A 188 -25.52 1.17 -1.57
CA ASN A 188 -26.53 1.88 -0.79
C ASN A 188 -26.00 2.43 0.54
N VAL A 189 -24.68 2.45 0.77
CA VAL A 189 -24.13 3.14 1.94
C VAL A 189 -24.24 4.63 1.70
N THR A 190 -24.90 5.33 2.63
CA THR A 190 -25.08 6.79 2.57
C THR A 190 -24.46 7.52 3.75
N ASP A 191 -23.80 6.77 4.64
CA ASP A 191 -23.02 7.31 5.74
C ASP A 191 -21.56 7.45 5.27
N PRO A 192 -21.01 8.67 5.14
CA PRO A 192 -19.68 8.90 4.60
C PRO A 192 -18.60 8.17 5.40
N SER A 193 -18.69 8.19 6.73
CA SER A 193 -17.69 7.55 7.59
C SER A 193 -17.61 6.04 7.35
N THR A 194 -18.77 5.39 7.19
CA THR A 194 -18.86 3.96 6.88
C THR A 194 -18.34 3.66 5.46
N ALA A 195 -18.67 4.50 4.47
CA ALA A 195 -18.21 4.32 3.10
C ALA A 195 -16.69 4.44 2.99
N LEU A 196 -16.12 5.50 3.58
CA LEU A 196 -14.68 5.71 3.67
C LEU A 196 -13.99 4.55 4.38
N ASP A 197 -14.49 4.13 5.54
CA ASP A 197 -13.88 3.04 6.32
C ASP A 197 -13.83 1.72 5.53
N ASN A 198 -14.91 1.37 4.82
CA ASN A 198 -14.94 0.21 3.93
C ASN A 198 -13.86 0.28 2.84
N VAL A 199 -13.65 1.46 2.27
CA VAL A 199 -12.67 1.64 1.18
C VAL A 199 -11.25 1.61 1.73
N GLN A 200 -10.99 2.29 2.83
CA GLN A 200 -9.67 2.38 3.45
C GLN A 200 -9.22 1.07 4.08
N LYS A 201 -10.13 0.27 4.64
CA LYS A 201 -9.81 -1.04 5.25
C LYS A 201 -9.77 -2.19 4.26
N ASP A 202 -10.48 -2.07 3.14
CA ASP A 202 -10.58 -3.19 2.21
C ASP A 202 -9.99 -2.90 0.83
N ALA A 203 -10.46 -1.86 0.11
CA ALA A 203 -10.09 -1.65 -1.29
C ALA A 203 -8.68 -1.07 -1.47
N ALA A 204 -8.31 -0.08 -0.65
CA ALA A 204 -6.99 0.56 -0.69
C ALA A 204 -5.83 -0.44 -0.40
N PRO A 205 -5.85 -1.25 0.69
CA PRO A 205 -4.81 -2.26 0.91
C PRO A 205 -4.82 -3.38 -0.13
N LEU A 206 -5.97 -3.66 -0.74
CA LEU A 206 -6.09 -4.68 -1.78
C LEU A 206 -5.31 -4.30 -3.05
N GLU A 207 -5.34 -3.04 -3.46
CA GLU A 207 -4.56 -2.55 -4.60
C GLU A 207 -3.07 -2.88 -4.45
N VAL A 208 -2.49 -2.49 -3.32
CA VAL A 208 -1.08 -2.81 -3.00
C VAL A 208 -0.86 -4.32 -2.95
N SER A 209 -1.82 -5.09 -2.41
CA SER A 209 -1.73 -6.54 -2.31
C SER A 209 -1.79 -7.26 -3.67
N LEU A 210 -2.56 -6.73 -4.63
CA LEU A 210 -2.63 -7.25 -6.00
C LEU A 210 -1.26 -7.12 -6.69
N ILE A 211 -0.62 -5.96 -6.53
CA ILE A 211 0.72 -5.70 -7.07
C ILE A 211 1.76 -6.59 -6.37
N ALA A 212 1.71 -6.68 -5.04
CA ALA A 212 2.59 -7.55 -4.25
C ALA A 212 2.45 -9.02 -4.64
N GLY A 213 1.25 -9.44 -5.04
CA GLY A 213 0.95 -10.79 -5.53
C GLY A 213 1.73 -11.21 -6.76
N THR A 214 2.35 -10.28 -7.50
CA THR A 214 3.20 -10.57 -8.67
C THR A 214 4.68 -10.76 -8.33
N VAL A 215 5.09 -10.42 -7.11
CA VAL A 215 6.46 -10.62 -6.64
C VAL A 215 6.62 -12.10 -6.27
N PRO A 216 7.68 -12.78 -6.77
CA PRO A 216 7.96 -14.15 -6.37
C PRO A 216 8.05 -14.28 -4.85
N PRO A 217 7.46 -15.34 -4.25
CA PRO A 217 7.45 -15.48 -2.80
C PRO A 217 8.88 -15.65 -2.25
N ALA A 218 9.09 -15.18 -1.02
CA ALA A 218 10.36 -15.37 -0.32
C ALA A 218 10.77 -16.86 -0.30
N GLY A 219 12.06 -17.14 -0.50
CA GLY A 219 12.59 -18.49 -0.63
C GLY A 219 12.49 -19.12 -2.02
N THR A 220 11.92 -18.40 -3.01
CA THR A 220 12.07 -18.77 -4.43
C THR A 220 13.55 -18.81 -4.80
N ASP A 221 13.94 -19.74 -5.69
CA ASP A 221 15.33 -19.83 -6.18
C ASP A 221 15.80 -18.45 -6.72
N PRO A 222 16.94 -17.92 -6.24
CA PRO A 222 17.42 -16.60 -6.64
C PRO A 222 17.63 -16.44 -8.15
N THR A 223 17.93 -17.53 -8.87
CA THR A 223 18.08 -17.51 -10.33
C THR A 223 16.74 -17.29 -11.03
N LEU A 224 15.66 -17.86 -10.48
CA LEU A 224 14.29 -17.68 -10.99
C LEU A 224 13.78 -16.26 -10.70
N VAL A 225 14.05 -15.74 -9.50
CA VAL A 225 13.74 -14.34 -9.16
C VAL A 225 14.49 -13.39 -10.08
N ALA A 226 15.80 -13.60 -10.29
CA ALA A 226 16.58 -12.78 -11.19
C ALA A 226 16.05 -12.83 -12.63
N ALA A 227 15.63 -14.00 -13.11
CA ALA A 227 15.03 -14.15 -14.43
C ALA A 227 13.68 -13.43 -14.55
N TRP A 228 12.82 -13.52 -13.52
CA TRP A 228 11.57 -12.76 -13.44
C TRP A 228 11.83 -11.26 -13.48
N TRP A 229 12.72 -10.76 -12.62
CA TRP A 229 13.07 -9.34 -12.52
C TRP A 229 13.62 -8.79 -13.85
N ASN A 230 14.53 -9.53 -14.48
CA ASN A 230 15.12 -9.16 -15.78
C ASN A 230 14.12 -9.24 -16.94
N GLY A 231 13.00 -9.95 -16.76
CA GLY A 231 11.91 -9.99 -17.73
C GLY A 231 11.09 -8.70 -17.77
N LEU A 232 11.07 -7.95 -16.68
CA LEU A 232 10.33 -6.69 -16.55
C LEU A 232 10.97 -5.55 -17.34
N THR A 233 10.18 -4.52 -17.67
CA THR A 233 10.73 -3.26 -18.20
C THR A 233 11.35 -2.42 -17.08
N PRO A 234 12.26 -1.47 -17.38
CA PRO A 234 12.79 -0.55 -16.37
C PRO A 234 11.68 0.23 -15.62
N ASP A 235 10.62 0.63 -16.33
CA ASP A 235 9.49 1.34 -15.73
C ASP A 235 8.73 0.44 -14.74
N GLN A 236 8.47 -0.83 -15.10
CA GLN A 236 7.85 -1.81 -14.20
C GLN A 236 8.72 -2.12 -12.98
N GLN A 237 10.04 -2.24 -13.17
CA GLN A 237 10.97 -2.38 -12.05
C GLN A 237 10.91 -1.17 -11.11
N GLN A 238 10.79 0.05 -11.64
CA GLN A 238 10.63 1.25 -10.83
C GLN A 238 9.27 1.31 -10.13
N GLN A 239 8.19 0.93 -10.81
CA GLN A 239 6.85 0.85 -10.24
C GLN A 239 6.80 -0.12 -9.07
N LEU A 240 7.36 -1.33 -9.20
CA LEU A 240 7.40 -2.30 -8.10
C LEU A 240 8.28 -1.82 -6.93
N GLN A 241 9.38 -1.10 -7.19
CA GLN A 241 10.20 -0.49 -6.12
C GLN A 241 9.43 0.55 -5.29
N LEU A 242 8.44 1.21 -5.89
CA LEU A 242 7.58 2.18 -5.21
C LEU A 242 6.36 1.51 -4.58
N ALA A 243 5.74 0.56 -5.25
CA ALA A 243 4.50 -0.06 -4.79
C ALA A 243 4.74 -1.10 -3.69
N VAL A 244 5.82 -1.88 -3.77
CA VAL A 244 6.06 -3.05 -2.90
C VAL A 244 7.52 -3.18 -2.44
N PRO A 245 8.13 -2.09 -1.92
CA PRO A 245 9.54 -2.05 -1.54
C PRO A 245 9.93 -3.11 -0.50
N ALA A 246 9.07 -3.35 0.49
CA ALA A 246 9.34 -4.30 1.57
C ALA A 246 9.44 -5.75 1.06
N SER A 247 8.64 -6.12 0.04
CA SER A 247 8.68 -7.44 -0.59
C SER A 247 9.92 -7.64 -1.46
N LEU A 248 10.56 -6.57 -1.95
CA LEU A 248 11.71 -6.63 -2.85
C LEU A 248 13.07 -6.50 -2.15
N ALA A 249 13.14 -5.66 -1.11
CA ALA A 249 14.41 -5.22 -0.52
C ALA A 249 15.32 -6.36 -0.03
N HIS A 250 14.72 -7.46 0.42
CA HIS A 250 15.41 -8.63 0.94
C HIS A 250 15.14 -9.91 0.13
N LEU A 251 14.58 -9.79 -1.07
CA LEU A 251 14.31 -10.93 -1.93
C LEU A 251 15.60 -11.33 -2.67
N ASP A 252 16.07 -12.54 -2.43
CA ASP A 252 17.25 -13.08 -3.10
C ASP A 252 17.02 -13.17 -4.62
N GLY A 253 18.00 -12.70 -5.41
CA GLY A 253 17.90 -12.62 -6.87
C GLY A 253 17.59 -11.22 -7.40
N ILE A 254 17.12 -10.30 -6.55
CA ILE A 254 17.05 -8.87 -6.89
C ILE A 254 18.47 -8.28 -6.94
N PRO A 255 18.79 -7.41 -7.93
CA PRO A 255 20.11 -6.79 -8.01
C PRO A 255 20.50 -6.06 -6.71
N THR A 256 21.73 -6.26 -6.24
CA THR A 256 22.22 -5.66 -4.98
C THR A 256 22.08 -4.14 -4.95
N SER A 257 22.24 -3.45 -6.09
CA SER A 257 22.03 -2.01 -6.17
C SER A 257 20.58 -1.59 -5.89
N VAL A 258 19.61 -2.39 -6.34
CA VAL A 258 18.18 -2.17 -6.07
C VAL A 258 17.89 -2.45 -4.60
N GLN A 259 18.38 -3.57 -4.06
CA GLN A 259 18.23 -3.88 -2.63
C GLN A 259 18.81 -2.77 -1.74
N GLN A 260 20.02 -2.28 -2.04
CA GLN A 260 20.65 -1.17 -1.32
C GLN A 260 19.84 0.12 -1.41
N GLN A 261 19.22 0.42 -2.55
CA GLN A 261 18.36 1.59 -2.69
C GLN A 261 17.11 1.49 -1.80
N LEU A 262 16.49 0.31 -1.72
CA LEU A 262 15.29 0.06 -0.93
C LEU A 262 15.57 0.00 0.58
N ILE A 263 16.69 -0.61 0.99
CA ILE A 263 17.15 -0.67 2.38
C ILE A 263 17.63 0.70 2.85
N GLY A 264 18.28 1.45 1.96
CA GLY A 264 19.02 2.66 2.29
C GLY A 264 20.52 2.42 2.38
N THR A 265 21.29 3.44 2.00
CA THR A 265 22.76 3.36 1.87
C THR A 265 23.52 4.04 3.00
N ASP A 266 22.83 4.71 3.92
CA ASP A 266 23.42 5.45 5.04
C ASP A 266 23.82 4.56 6.23
N GLY A 267 23.32 3.32 6.27
CA GLY A 267 23.58 2.36 7.34
C GLY A 267 22.97 2.77 8.69
N LYS A 268 22.00 3.70 8.69
CA LYS A 268 21.43 4.26 9.92
C LYS A 268 20.19 3.53 10.40
N PHE A 269 19.37 3.07 9.46
CA PHE A 269 18.24 2.17 9.71
C PHE A 269 17.83 1.54 8.37
N ASP A 270 17.09 0.44 8.44
CA ASP A 270 16.60 -0.28 7.28
C ASP A 270 15.21 0.22 6.87
N ARG A 271 15.14 1.00 5.80
CA ARG A 271 13.90 1.63 5.32
C ARG A 271 12.84 0.60 4.91
N SER A 272 13.27 -0.55 4.41
CA SER A 272 12.35 -1.61 4.02
C SER A 272 11.75 -2.31 5.25
N LYS A 273 12.54 -2.50 6.32
CA LYS A 273 12.02 -3.00 7.60
C LYS A 273 11.15 -1.99 8.33
N PHE A 274 11.41 -0.69 8.17
CA PHE A 274 10.53 0.36 8.68
C PHE A 274 9.12 0.23 8.06
N ILE A 275 9.05 0.05 6.74
CA ILE A 275 7.80 -0.19 6.01
C ILE A 275 7.16 -1.52 6.44
N GLN A 276 7.93 -2.62 6.44
CA GLN A 276 7.41 -3.94 6.78
C GLN A 276 6.86 -3.98 8.22
N TRP A 277 7.60 -3.41 9.18
CA TRP A 277 7.16 -3.36 10.57
C TRP A 277 5.84 -2.60 10.70
N ALA A 278 5.69 -1.49 9.98
CA ALA A 278 4.44 -0.74 9.98
C ALA A 278 3.28 -1.60 9.46
N MET A 279 3.49 -2.29 8.34
CA MET A 279 2.49 -3.18 7.75
C MET A 279 2.15 -4.39 8.64
N ASP A 280 3.09 -4.85 9.46
CA ASP A 280 2.90 -6.00 10.35
C ASP A 280 2.25 -5.64 11.70
N ASN A 281 2.27 -4.35 12.08
CA ASN A 281 1.88 -3.89 13.42
C ASN A 281 0.80 -2.80 13.42
N TRP A 282 0.21 -2.50 12.26
CA TRP A 282 -0.77 -1.41 12.12
C TRP A 282 -1.99 -1.55 13.05
N ASP A 283 -2.40 -2.78 13.38
CA ASP A 283 -3.52 -3.12 14.28
C ASP A 283 -3.06 -3.75 15.61
N ASN A 284 -1.76 -3.73 15.91
CA ASN A 284 -1.20 -4.34 17.10
C ASN A 284 -1.44 -3.50 18.36
N THR A 285 -2.55 -3.75 19.07
CA THR A 285 -2.94 -3.01 20.27
C THR A 285 -1.97 -3.14 21.45
N ASP A 286 -1.01 -4.07 21.42
CA ASP A 286 0.04 -4.15 22.46
C ASP A 286 0.99 -2.94 22.42
N LEU A 287 0.94 -2.14 21.34
CA LEU A 287 1.69 -0.89 21.18
C LEU A 287 0.94 0.33 21.75
N ASP A 288 -0.31 0.17 22.17
CA ASP A 288 -1.12 1.28 22.65
C ASP A 288 -0.64 1.78 24.02
N THR A 289 -0.05 2.98 24.02
CA THR A 289 0.50 3.64 25.22
C THR A 289 -0.22 4.96 25.52
N PHE A 290 -0.69 5.67 24.50
CA PHE A 290 -1.34 6.98 24.57
C PHE A 290 -2.76 6.92 24.01
N ASP A 291 -3.54 8.00 24.19
CA ASP A 291 -4.88 8.11 23.57
C ASP A 291 -4.80 8.19 22.03
N ASN A 292 -3.71 8.76 21.49
CA ASN A 292 -3.36 8.70 20.06
C ASN A 292 -1.93 8.18 19.91
N ASN A 293 -1.79 6.99 19.31
CA ASN A 293 -0.54 6.27 19.21
C ASN A 293 0.15 6.41 17.85
N CYS A 294 -0.35 7.23 16.92
CA CYS A 294 0.20 7.26 15.56
C CYS A 294 1.67 7.71 15.52
N THR A 295 2.05 8.69 16.35
CA THR A 295 3.46 9.08 16.52
C THR A 295 4.25 8.02 17.28
N ASN A 296 3.69 7.42 18.33
CA ASN A 296 4.33 6.34 19.07
C ASN A 296 4.67 5.16 18.14
N PHE A 297 3.69 4.72 17.36
CA PHE A 297 3.82 3.70 16.31
C PHE A 297 4.91 4.05 15.29
N THR A 298 4.94 5.31 14.83
CA THR A 298 5.98 5.76 13.89
C THR A 298 7.37 5.70 14.52
N SER A 299 7.50 6.09 15.79
CA SER A 299 8.76 6.00 16.53
C SER A 299 9.18 4.56 16.80
N ASP A 300 8.23 3.69 17.16
CA ASP A 300 8.44 2.26 17.34
C ASP A 300 8.92 1.59 16.06
N ALA A 301 8.30 1.91 14.92
CA ALA A 301 8.69 1.44 13.61
C ALA A 301 10.13 1.85 13.27
N LEU A 302 10.48 3.12 13.48
CA LEU A 302 11.85 3.62 13.25
C LEU A 302 12.86 2.86 14.11
N HIS A 303 12.54 2.64 15.38
CA HIS A 303 13.42 1.93 16.31
C HIS A 303 13.57 0.45 15.94
N ALA A 304 12.46 -0.22 15.62
CA ALA A 304 12.45 -1.61 15.19
C ALA A 304 13.23 -1.82 13.87
N ALA A 305 13.25 -0.82 13.00
CA ALA A 305 14.05 -0.78 11.79
C ALA A 305 15.55 -0.52 12.03
N GLY A 306 15.97 -0.31 13.28
CA GLY A 306 17.36 -0.16 13.69
C GLY A 306 17.80 1.29 13.90
N LEU A 307 16.90 2.29 13.85
CA LEU A 307 17.27 3.66 14.18
C LEU A 307 17.72 3.73 15.65
N ALA A 308 18.97 4.14 15.85
CA ALA A 308 19.56 4.24 17.18
C ALA A 308 18.86 5.33 18.00
N TYR A 309 18.64 5.06 19.28
CA TYR A 309 18.23 6.09 20.23
C TYR A 309 19.23 7.24 20.25
N LYS A 310 18.70 8.45 20.44
CA LYS A 310 19.51 9.64 20.64
C LYS A 310 19.21 10.24 22.02
N ASN A 311 20.24 10.41 22.84
CA ASN A 311 20.12 11.01 24.17
C ASN A 311 21.37 11.84 24.47
N ASP A 312 21.21 13.15 24.51
CA ASP A 312 22.27 14.13 24.78
C ASP A 312 22.46 14.42 26.28
N GLY A 313 21.71 13.74 27.17
CA GLY A 313 21.87 13.81 28.62
C GLY A 313 20.72 14.49 29.38
N ASP A 314 19.84 15.22 28.68
CA ASP A 314 18.69 15.93 29.28
C ASP A 314 17.46 15.03 29.54
N GLY A 315 17.59 13.72 29.33
CA GLY A 315 16.51 12.75 29.55
C GLY A 315 15.26 13.02 28.70
N SER A 316 14.07 12.62 29.16
CA SER A 316 12.84 12.67 28.36
C SER A 316 12.36 14.11 28.05
N PHE A 317 12.95 15.12 28.69
CA PHE A 317 12.60 16.52 28.56
C PHE A 317 13.43 17.29 27.52
N GLY A 318 14.51 16.69 27.01
CA GLY A 318 15.34 17.31 25.99
C GLY A 318 14.69 17.23 24.60
N ASP A 319 14.52 18.37 23.94
CA ASP A 319 13.93 18.44 22.60
C ASP A 319 14.81 17.76 21.52
N ASN A 320 16.10 17.55 21.81
CA ASN A 320 17.03 16.85 20.93
C ASN A 320 17.24 15.37 21.29
N ASN A 321 16.41 14.83 22.19
CA ASN A 321 16.46 13.44 22.61
C ASN A 321 15.30 12.67 21.99
N TRP A 322 15.57 11.51 21.42
CA TRP A 322 14.59 10.58 20.86
C TRP A 322 14.86 9.19 21.41
N PHE A 323 14.05 8.79 22.40
CA PHE A 323 14.15 7.48 23.02
C PHE A 323 12.87 7.13 23.79
N LYS A 324 12.73 5.83 24.04
CA LYS A 324 11.88 5.28 25.09
C LYS A 324 12.71 4.49 26.09
N GLY A 325 12.41 4.63 27.38
CA GLY A 325 13.15 4.05 28.49
C GLY A 325 12.43 2.87 29.15
N ALA A 326 13.20 1.97 29.74
CA ALA A 326 12.67 0.95 30.63
C ALA A 326 12.12 1.60 31.92
N GLN A 327 10.94 1.19 32.38
CA GLN A 327 10.57 1.32 33.80
C GLN A 327 11.73 0.70 34.60
N VAL A 328 12.50 1.52 35.31
CA VAL A 328 13.75 1.10 35.98
C VAL A 328 13.40 0.37 37.27
N GLY A 329 12.75 -0.77 37.12
CA GLY A 329 12.29 -1.64 38.20
C GLY A 329 13.34 -1.77 39.31
N SER A 330 12.94 -1.32 40.51
CA SER A 330 13.46 -1.63 41.84
C SER A 330 14.95 -1.39 42.16
N TRP A 331 15.76 -0.78 41.28
CA TRP A 331 17.15 -0.38 41.58
C TRP A 331 17.36 1.13 41.69
N GLY A 332 16.32 1.90 41.40
CA GLY A 332 16.31 3.35 41.48
C GLY A 332 15.86 3.88 42.84
N GLY A 333 16.53 4.91 43.35
CA GLY A 333 16.09 5.64 44.54
C GLY A 333 14.75 6.38 44.35
N PRO A 334 14.34 7.22 45.32
CA PRO A 334 13.02 7.88 45.33
C PRO A 334 12.68 8.68 44.06
N VAL A 335 13.68 9.20 43.35
CA VAL A 335 13.52 9.99 42.12
C VAL A 335 13.16 9.09 40.93
N THR A 336 13.79 7.93 40.80
CA THR A 336 13.54 6.99 39.69
C THR A 336 12.20 6.26 39.88
N ASN A 337 11.83 5.91 41.11
CA ASN A 337 10.48 5.43 41.41
C ASN A 337 9.40 6.51 41.20
N TRP A 338 9.73 7.80 41.37
CA TRP A 338 8.82 8.91 41.06
C TRP A 338 8.67 9.10 39.54
N ILE A 339 9.76 8.99 38.76
CA ILE A 339 9.74 9.03 37.29
C ILE A 339 8.94 7.86 36.70
N ASP A 340 9.13 6.65 37.23
CA ASP A 340 8.36 5.45 36.84
C ASP A 340 6.87 5.56 37.23
N ALA A 341 6.55 6.28 38.31
CA ALA A 341 5.17 6.47 38.79
C ALA A 341 4.41 7.63 38.11
N HIS A 342 5.08 8.47 37.30
CA HIS A 342 4.49 9.64 36.62
C HIS A 342 4.64 9.60 35.09
N ASP A 343 5.02 8.44 34.54
CA ASP A 343 5.03 8.10 33.10
C ASP A 343 5.83 9.07 32.19
N HIS A 344 7.13 9.22 32.47
CA HIS A 344 8.09 9.86 31.56
C HIS A 344 8.91 8.84 30.75
N SER A 345 8.28 7.71 30.41
CA SER A 345 8.87 6.58 29.69
C SER A 345 9.32 6.94 28.26
N HIS A 346 8.83 8.05 27.69
CA HIS A 346 9.08 8.48 26.31
C HIS A 346 9.52 9.95 26.25
N SER A 347 10.47 10.27 25.36
CA SER A 347 10.79 11.68 25.08
C SER A 347 9.67 12.38 24.32
N ARG A 348 9.63 13.72 24.37
CA ARG A 348 8.64 14.50 23.61
C ARG A 348 8.66 14.19 22.12
N SER A 349 9.87 14.04 21.54
CA SER A 349 10.04 13.71 20.13
C SER A 349 9.69 12.27 19.77
N TRP A 350 9.55 11.40 20.77
CA TRP A 350 9.02 10.06 20.57
C TRP A 350 7.49 10.07 20.48
N ALA A 351 6.85 10.77 21.42
CA ALA A 351 5.42 10.65 21.66
C ALA A 351 4.55 11.68 20.91
N LEU A 352 5.08 12.87 20.59
CA LEU A 352 4.29 13.96 19.98
C LEU A 352 4.67 14.20 18.53
N ALA A 353 3.68 14.29 17.64
CA ALA A 353 3.89 14.42 16.19
C ALA A 353 4.79 15.62 15.83
N GLY A 354 4.49 16.82 16.34
CA GLY A 354 5.36 17.99 16.14
C GLY A 354 6.76 17.82 16.75
N GLY A 355 6.87 17.10 17.87
CA GLY A 355 8.16 16.78 18.48
C GLY A 355 9.01 15.87 17.59
N LEU A 356 8.42 14.81 17.03
CA LEU A 356 9.11 13.90 16.10
C LEU A 356 9.51 14.63 14.83
N HIS A 357 8.60 15.42 14.25
CA HIS A 357 8.87 16.24 13.07
C HIS A 357 10.10 17.14 13.26
N ASP A 358 10.08 17.95 14.31
CA ASP A 358 11.16 18.91 14.58
C ASP A 358 12.46 18.21 14.91
N PHE A 359 12.40 17.12 15.67
CA PHE A 359 13.57 16.28 15.97
C PHE A 359 14.22 15.75 14.68
N LEU A 360 13.43 15.17 13.77
CA LEU A 360 13.95 14.61 12.53
C LEU A 360 14.63 15.69 11.67
N LEU A 361 13.99 16.86 11.50
CA LEU A 361 14.55 17.97 10.71
C LEU A 361 15.81 18.56 11.33
N ASN A 362 15.85 18.71 12.66
CA ASN A 362 17.03 19.20 13.37
C ASN A 362 18.20 18.20 13.33
N ASN A 363 17.93 16.93 13.01
CA ASN A 363 18.92 15.87 12.98
C ASN A 363 19.12 15.28 11.58
N GLY A 364 19.04 16.12 10.54
CA GLY A 364 19.51 15.83 9.19
C GLY A 364 18.43 15.43 8.18
N SER A 365 17.21 15.11 8.64
CA SER A 365 16.08 14.83 7.75
C SER A 365 15.63 16.09 7.01
N THR A 366 14.92 15.91 5.90
CA THR A 366 14.47 17.04 5.07
C THR A 366 13.00 16.89 4.69
N THR A 367 12.31 18.02 4.57
CA THR A 367 10.97 18.06 3.96
C THR A 367 11.11 17.89 2.46
N VAL A 368 10.25 17.06 1.86
CA VAL A 368 10.18 16.84 0.41
C VAL A 368 8.79 17.19 -0.13
N PRO A 369 8.67 17.68 -1.37
CA PRO A 369 7.37 17.83 -2.01
C PRO A 369 6.64 16.49 -2.12
N LEU A 370 5.31 16.50 -2.07
CA LEU A 370 4.48 15.29 -2.22
C LEU A 370 4.79 14.52 -3.52
N SER A 371 5.07 15.24 -4.61
CA SER A 371 5.48 14.66 -5.90
C SER A 371 6.85 13.97 -5.90
N GLN A 372 7.63 14.14 -4.82
CA GLN A 372 8.91 13.48 -4.62
C GLN A 372 8.89 12.53 -3.42
N ALA A 373 7.71 12.32 -2.81
CA ALA A 373 7.52 11.36 -1.73
C ALA A 373 7.89 9.95 -2.20
N ARG A 374 8.34 9.13 -1.26
CA ARG A 374 8.72 7.72 -1.49
C ARG A 374 8.28 6.88 -0.30
N PRO A 375 8.09 5.57 -0.50
CA PRO A 375 7.96 4.66 0.63
C PRO A 375 9.11 4.79 1.62
N GLY A 376 8.79 4.77 2.92
CA GLY A 376 9.71 5.02 4.01
C GLY A 376 9.89 6.49 4.39
N ASP A 377 9.27 7.43 3.66
CA ASP A 377 9.06 8.79 4.15
C ASP A 377 7.89 8.82 5.15
N ILE A 378 7.84 9.85 6.01
CA ILE A 378 6.79 10.05 7.02
C ILE A 378 5.91 11.22 6.59
N ILE A 379 4.59 11.02 6.62
CA ILE A 379 3.60 12.10 6.48
C ILE A 379 3.30 12.65 7.87
N PHE A 380 3.36 13.98 7.99
CA PHE A 380 2.84 14.73 9.11
C PHE A 380 1.65 15.57 8.65
N LEU A 381 0.56 15.57 9.43
CA LEU A 381 -0.56 16.46 9.18
C LEU A 381 -0.41 17.70 10.06
N GLN A 382 -0.36 18.86 9.41
CA GLN A 382 -0.30 20.16 10.07
C GLN A 382 -1.62 20.91 9.88
N GLN A 383 -2.18 21.41 10.96
CA GLN A 383 -3.38 22.23 10.91
C GLN A 383 -3.10 23.55 10.15
N ALA A 384 -3.82 23.80 9.05
CA ALA A 384 -3.66 24.99 8.22
C ALA A 384 -4.81 26.00 8.37
N GLY A 385 -6.00 25.55 8.76
CA GLY A 385 -7.18 26.38 9.04
C GLY A 385 -7.78 26.10 10.42
N PRO A 386 -8.90 26.74 10.80
CA PRO A 386 -9.62 26.37 12.02
C PRO A 386 -10.01 24.89 11.98
N GLY A 387 -9.72 24.16 13.05
CA GLY A 387 -10.07 22.75 13.22
C GLY A 387 -10.58 22.49 14.65
N PRO A 388 -11.33 21.40 14.88
CA PRO A 388 -11.87 21.07 16.19
C PRO A 388 -10.81 20.58 17.18
N ASN A 389 -9.73 19.95 16.69
CA ASN A 389 -8.83 19.15 17.50
C ASN A 389 -7.39 19.69 17.60
N ALA A 390 -7.00 20.68 16.78
CA ALA A 390 -5.64 21.25 16.77
C ALA A 390 -5.66 22.76 16.46
N ALA A 391 -4.69 23.51 16.99
CA ALA A 391 -4.52 24.93 16.65
C ALA A 391 -3.77 25.09 15.32
N VAL A 392 -4.01 26.18 14.60
CA VAL A 392 -3.33 26.48 13.33
C VAL A 392 -1.81 26.48 13.54
N GLY A 393 -1.11 25.71 12.72
CA GLY A 393 0.34 25.50 12.78
C GLY A 393 0.76 24.24 13.52
N ASP A 394 -0.11 23.65 14.34
CA ASP A 394 0.20 22.43 15.09
C ASP A 394 0.29 21.22 14.17
N ILE A 395 1.33 20.43 14.36
CA ILE A 395 1.45 19.09 13.77
C ILE A 395 0.90 18.09 14.79
N HIS A 396 -0.17 17.40 14.41
CA HIS A 396 -0.97 16.56 15.32
C HIS A 396 -1.01 15.08 14.94
N HIS A 397 -0.58 14.73 13.72
CA HIS A 397 -0.60 13.35 13.24
C HIS A 397 0.72 12.98 12.54
N ALA A 398 1.07 11.70 12.61
CA ALA A 398 2.21 11.12 11.90
C ALA A 398 1.82 9.74 11.35
N CYS A 399 2.12 9.47 10.10
CA CYS A 399 1.91 8.15 9.48
C CYS A 399 3.02 7.82 8.46
N ILE A 400 3.16 6.54 8.14
CA ILE A 400 4.30 6.03 7.37
C ILE A 400 3.86 5.77 5.94
N ILE A 401 4.53 6.35 4.94
CA ILE A 401 4.29 5.99 3.54
C ILE A 401 4.83 4.58 3.31
N THR A 402 3.95 3.66 2.98
CA THR A 402 4.30 2.24 2.79
C THR A 402 4.33 1.84 1.32
N SER A 403 3.61 2.54 0.46
CA SER A 403 3.55 2.26 -0.97
C SER A 403 3.19 3.52 -1.77
N ILE A 404 3.66 3.57 -3.02
CA ILE A 404 3.15 4.49 -4.04
C ILE A 404 2.79 3.65 -5.26
N THR A 405 1.51 3.64 -5.63
CA THR A 405 0.95 2.85 -6.72
C THR A 405 1.21 3.52 -8.08
N PRO A 406 1.14 2.77 -9.20
CA PRO A 406 1.41 3.29 -10.54
C PRO A 406 0.54 4.48 -10.97
N ASP A 407 -0.68 4.59 -10.44
CA ASP A 407 -1.59 5.73 -10.64
C ASP A 407 -1.13 7.01 -9.90
N GLY A 408 -0.10 6.88 -9.05
CA GLY A 408 0.48 7.96 -8.26
C GLY A 408 -0.18 8.17 -6.91
N ASP A 409 -1.11 7.30 -6.49
CA ASP A 409 -1.65 7.36 -5.13
C ASP A 409 -0.59 7.00 -4.10
N ILE A 410 -0.62 7.72 -2.98
CA ILE A 410 0.30 7.50 -1.87
C ILE A 410 -0.47 6.68 -0.84
N HIS A 411 0.02 5.48 -0.59
CA HIS A 411 -0.51 4.61 0.45
C HIS A 411 0.32 4.73 1.72
N TYR A 412 -0.37 4.89 2.84
CA TYR A 412 0.27 5.02 4.14
C TYR A 412 -0.38 4.13 5.19
N THR A 413 0.38 3.83 6.24
CA THR A 413 -0.06 3.00 7.36
C THR A 413 -0.03 3.78 8.66
N GLN A 414 -1.05 3.61 9.49
CA GLN A 414 -1.20 4.27 10.80
C GLN A 414 -1.86 3.35 11.84
N HIS A 415 -1.77 3.73 13.12
CA HIS A 415 -2.18 2.88 14.22
C HIS A 415 -3.52 3.26 14.89
N THR A 416 -3.74 4.50 15.29
CA THR A 416 -5.04 4.94 15.83
C THR A 416 -6.02 5.19 14.69
N ASN A 417 -7.25 4.67 14.78
CA ASN A 417 -8.09 4.35 13.63
C ASN A 417 -7.26 3.54 12.62
N SER A 418 -6.84 2.36 13.05
CA SER A 418 -5.85 1.51 12.39
C SER A 418 -6.18 1.36 10.90
N TYR A 419 -5.22 1.72 10.05
CA TYR A 419 -5.32 1.52 8.61
C TYR A 419 -4.00 0.97 8.07
N LEU A 420 -4.11 -0.12 7.31
CA LEU A 420 -3.05 -0.69 6.50
C LEU A 420 -3.15 -0.13 5.08
N ASN A 421 -2.08 0.47 4.57
CA ASN A 421 -2.01 0.97 3.18
C ASN A 421 -3.23 1.81 2.77
N ALA A 422 -3.68 2.72 3.63
CA ALA A 422 -4.74 3.68 3.34
C ALA A 422 -4.35 4.60 2.17
N SER A 423 -5.32 4.87 1.29
CA SER A 423 -5.18 5.80 0.16
C SER A 423 -5.25 7.25 0.65
N LEU A 424 -4.18 8.02 0.41
CA LEU A 424 -4.13 9.44 0.72
C LEU A 424 -5.13 10.23 -0.13
N ASN A 425 -5.21 9.96 -1.44
CA ASN A 425 -6.12 10.68 -2.32
C ASN A 425 -7.58 10.54 -1.90
N THR A 426 -7.97 9.35 -1.44
CA THR A 426 -9.34 9.07 -1.00
C THR A 426 -9.62 9.68 0.39
N ARG A 427 -8.61 9.79 1.26
CA ARG A 427 -8.80 10.28 2.63
C ARG A 427 -8.78 11.82 2.76
N LEU A 428 -7.97 12.52 1.95
CA LEU A 428 -7.82 13.97 2.04
C LEU A 428 -9.15 14.77 2.03
N PRO A 429 -10.14 14.42 1.19
CA PRO A 429 -11.44 15.09 1.21
C PRO A 429 -12.16 14.97 2.57
N SER A 430 -12.17 13.78 3.17
CA SER A 430 -12.77 13.55 4.50
C SER A 430 -12.04 14.32 5.59
N GLU A 431 -10.70 14.28 5.60
CA GLU A 431 -9.87 15.03 6.55
C GLU A 431 -10.16 16.53 6.50
N LEU A 432 -10.38 17.08 5.30
CA LEU A 432 -10.77 18.49 5.14
C LEU A 432 -12.12 18.80 5.79
N GLN A 433 -13.07 17.86 5.78
CA GLN A 433 -14.39 18.05 6.41
C GLN A 433 -14.33 17.88 7.93
N GLU A 434 -13.63 16.85 8.41
CA GLU A 434 -13.60 16.49 9.83
C GLU A 434 -12.65 17.39 10.64
N GLU A 435 -11.45 17.63 10.11
CA GLU A 435 -10.38 18.34 10.82
C GLU A 435 -10.14 19.76 10.30
N GLY A 436 -10.85 20.16 9.24
CA GLY A 436 -10.61 21.41 8.54
C GLY A 436 -9.36 21.36 7.66
N GLN A 437 -8.90 22.53 7.17
CA GLN A 437 -7.79 22.57 6.23
C GLN A 437 -6.49 22.06 6.87
N GLN A 438 -5.87 21.04 6.27
CA GLN A 438 -4.59 20.46 6.67
C GLN A 438 -3.52 20.68 5.58
N ASN A 439 -2.27 20.82 5.99
CA ASN A 439 -1.11 20.68 5.12
C ASN A 439 -0.52 19.27 5.30
N VAL A 440 -0.29 18.56 4.19
CA VAL A 440 0.47 17.31 4.17
C VAL A 440 1.96 17.65 4.09
N VAL A 441 2.70 17.39 5.16
CA VAL A 441 4.14 17.62 5.23
C VAL A 441 4.86 16.28 5.16
N VAL A 442 5.62 16.05 4.10
CA VAL A 442 6.38 14.80 3.93
C VAL A 442 7.83 15.01 4.36
N VAL A 443 8.30 14.18 5.29
CA VAL A 443 9.68 14.20 5.79
C VAL A 443 10.40 12.94 5.35
N ARG A 444 11.54 13.14 4.66
CA ARG A 444 12.49 12.08 4.33
C ARG A 444 13.48 11.90 5.46
N VAL A 445 13.42 10.74 6.12
CA VAL A 445 14.24 10.40 7.28
C VAL A 445 15.69 10.16 6.84
N GLN A 446 16.59 11.05 7.31
CA GLN A 446 18.04 11.03 7.01
C GLN A 446 18.83 11.40 8.27
N PRO A 447 18.88 10.49 9.25
CA PRO A 447 19.47 10.78 10.55
C PRO A 447 20.98 11.02 10.44
N ASN A 448 21.47 12.06 11.10
CA ASN A 448 22.88 12.44 11.10
C ASN A 448 23.67 11.98 12.34
N TRP A 449 23.05 11.23 13.26
CA TRP A 449 23.68 10.66 14.47
C TRP A 449 24.03 9.19 14.30
#